data_AF-A0A2G5W0A5-F1
#
_entry.id   AF-A0A2G5W0A5-F1
#
_cell.length_a   1.000
_cell.length_b   1.000
_cell.length_c   1.000
_cell.angle_alpha   90.00
_cell.angle_beta   90.00
_cell.angle_gamma   90.00
#
_symmetry.space_group_name_H-M   'P 1'
#
loop_
_entity.id
_entity.type
_entity.pdbx_description
1 polymer ?
#
loop_
_entity_poly.entity_id
_entity_poly.type
_entity_poly.pdbx_seq_one_letter_code
_entity_poly.pdbx_strand_id
1 'polypeptide(L)' 'MSKQKMWFDREENETLEECLERIQSLGYTVVARREKPLFKQVGEEYIPIRQQTQFQGIKNS' A
#
# COMPACT_ATOMS: atom_id res chain seq x y z
N MET A 1 -13.69 10.18 -17.62
CA MET A 1 -13.87 9.15 -16.58
C MET A 1 -12.56 9.02 -15.80
N SER A 2 -12.50 9.49 -14.56
CA SER A 2 -11.29 9.43 -13.75
C SER A 2 -10.99 7.98 -13.41
N LYS A 3 -9.88 7.41 -13.91
CA LYS A 3 -9.47 6.05 -13.53
C LYS A 3 -9.33 6.01 -12.00
N GLN A 4 -10.08 5.12 -11.33
CA GLN A 4 -10.09 5.06 -9.87
C GLN A 4 -8.72 4.58 -9.39
N LYS A 5 -7.98 5.45 -8.71
CA LYS A 5 -6.66 5.15 -8.15
C LYS A 5 -6.82 4.86 -6.66
N MET A 6 -6.26 3.74 -6.21
CA MET A 6 -6.27 3.35 -4.79
C MET A 6 -4.87 2.96 -4.34
N TRP A 7 -4.52 3.33 -3.12
CA TRP A 7 -3.26 2.91 -2.50
C TRP A 7 -3.53 1.69 -1.63
N PHE A 8 -2.69 0.68 -1.81
CA PHE A 8 -2.71 -0.57 -1.08
C PHE A 8 -1.45 -0.66 -0.23
N ASP A 9 -1.64 -0.81 1.07
CA ASP A 9 -0.57 -1.07 2.00
C ASP A 9 -0.18 -2.54 1.95
N ARG A 10 1.11 -2.82 1.78
CA ARG A 10 1.64 -4.16 1.98
C ARG A 10 1.64 -4.48 3.47
N GLU A 11 0.86 -5.46 3.85
CA GLU A 11 0.80 -6.06 5.17
C GLU A 11 2.13 -6.76 5.49
N GLU A 12 2.51 -6.76 6.77
CA GLU A 12 3.79 -7.34 7.19
C GLU A 12 3.82 -8.87 7.03
N ASN A 13 2.64 -9.48 7.06
CA ASN A 13 2.45 -10.92 6.93
C ASN A 13 2.21 -11.37 5.48
N GLU A 14 2.20 -10.45 4.50
CA GLU A 14 2.04 -10.79 3.09
C GLU A 14 3.36 -10.63 2.30
N THR A 15 3.61 -11.55 1.39
CA THR A 15 4.68 -11.44 0.41
C THR A 15 4.36 -10.36 -0.61
N LEU A 16 5.38 -9.93 -1.36
CA LEU A 16 5.19 -8.97 -2.45
C LEU A 16 4.20 -9.53 -3.50
N GLU A 17 4.29 -10.82 -3.77
CA GLU A 17 3.46 -11.51 -4.77
C GLU A 17 2.00 -11.56 -4.32
N GLU A 18 1.73 -11.97 -3.08
CA GLU A 18 0.36 -11.97 -2.52
C GLU A 18 -0.29 -10.59 -2.55
N CYS A 19 0.50 -9.54 -2.27
CA CYS A 19 0.04 -8.15 -2.37
C CYS A 19 -0.37 -7.79 -3.80
N LEU A 20 0.45 -8.16 -4.79
CA LEU A 20 0.16 -7.90 -6.19
C LEU A 20 -1.05 -8.72 -6.69
N GLU A 21 -1.17 -9.97 -6.27
CA GLU A 21 -2.31 -10.84 -6.59
C GLU A 21 -3.61 -10.30 -6.00
N ARG A 22 -3.59 -9.82 -4.75
CA ARG A 22 -4.74 -9.17 -4.11
C ARG A 22 -5.20 -7.95 -4.91
N ILE A 23 -4.27 -7.09 -5.32
CA ILE A 23 -4.58 -5.89 -6.10
C ILE A 23 -5.16 -6.27 -7.47
N GLN A 24 -4.59 -7.26 -8.15
CA GLN A 24 -5.12 -7.79 -9.40
C GLN A 24 -6.51 -8.42 -9.25
N SER A 25 -6.72 -9.22 -8.20
CA SER A 25 -8.00 -9.86 -7.88
C SER A 25 -9.11 -8.84 -7.61
N LEU A 26 -8.75 -7.67 -7.06
CA LEU A 26 -9.67 -6.54 -6.89
C LEU A 26 -9.95 -5.77 -8.20
N GLY A 27 -9.36 -6.18 -9.33
CA GLY A 27 -9.49 -5.53 -10.63
C GLY A 27 -8.64 -4.26 -10.78
N TYR A 28 -7.58 -4.13 -9.99
CA TYR A 28 -6.63 -3.02 -10.07
C TYR A 28 -5.30 -3.49 -10.68
N THR A 29 -4.67 -2.61 -11.47
CA THR A 29 -3.30 -2.80 -11.95
C THR A 29 -2.37 -1.87 -11.22
N VAL A 30 -1.29 -2.40 -10.63
CA VAL A 30 -0.27 -1.60 -9.95
C VAL A 30 0.48 -0.73 -10.97
N VAL A 31 0.57 0.56 -10.69
CA VAL A 31 1.25 1.55 -11.55
C VAL A 31 2.36 2.33 -10.84
N ALA A 32 2.39 2.31 -9.51
CA ALA A 32 3.43 2.98 -8.73
C ALA A 32 3.66 2.27 -7.39
N ARG A 33 4.87 2.39 -6.86
CA ARG A 33 5.26 1.97 -5.51
C ARG A 33 5.83 3.17 -4.75
N ARG A 34 5.51 3.29 -3.47
CA ARG A 34 6.17 4.23 -2.55
C ARG A 34 6.42 3.59 -1.19
N GLU A 35 7.41 4.07 -0.48
CA GLU A 35 7.69 3.65 0.90
C GLU A 35 7.33 4.80 1.82
N LYS A 36 6.31 4.57 2.67
CA LYS A 36 5.83 5.54 3.63
C LYS A 36 6.40 5.20 5.01
N PRO A 37 7.13 6.13 5.66
CA PRO A 37 7.53 5.93 7.05
C PRO A 37 6.27 5.89 7.94
N LEU A 38 6.15 4.84 8.75
CA LEU A 38 5.15 4.72 9.79
C LEU A 38 5.73 5.20 11.12
N PHE A 39 4.96 6.06 11.75
CA PHE A 39 5.23 6.55 13.09
C PHE A 39 4.19 5.95 14.02
N LYS A 40 4.64 5.48 15.17
CA LYS A 40 3.75 5.07 16.25
C LYS A 40 3.74 6.16 17.29
N GLN A 41 2.55 6.56 17.70
CA GLN A 41 2.38 7.44 18.84
C GLN A 41 2.57 6.63 20.12
N VAL A 42 3.59 6.98 20.91
CA VAL A 42 3.84 6.39 22.23
C VAL A 42 3.85 7.54 23.22
N GLY A 43 2.73 7.75 23.91
CA GLY A 43 2.52 8.93 24.73
C GLY A 43 2.36 10.20 23.89
N GLU A 44 3.22 11.19 24.15
CA GLU A 44 3.24 12.49 23.45
C GLU A 44 4.25 12.54 22.28
N GLU A 45 5.04 11.49 22.07
CA GLU A 45 6.08 11.45 21.04
C GLU A 45 5.72 10.51 19.86
N TYR A 46 6.09 10.93 18.65
CA TYR A 46 5.96 10.14 17.42
C TYR A 46 7.29 9.46 17.09
N ILE A 47 7.38 8.16 17.39
CA ILE A 47 8.59 7.39 17.15
C ILE A 47 8.48 6.70 15.78
N PRO A 48 9.47 6.83 14.88
CA PRO A 48 9.50 6.08 13.63
C PRO A 48 9.66 4.58 13.94
N ILE A 49 8.66 3.77 13.57
CA ILE A 49 8.67 2.33 13.87
C ILE A 49 9.18 1.48 12.73
N ARG A 50 8.76 1.77 11.49
CA ARG A 50 9.11 1.02 10.29
C ARG A 50 8.71 1.77 9.04
N GLN A 51 9.17 1.28 7.89
CA GLN A 51 8.70 1.74 6.59
C GLN A 51 7.61 0.78 6.09
N GLN A 52 6.48 1.32 5.64
CA GLN A 52 5.42 0.56 5.00
C GLN A 52 5.49 0.77 3.49
N THR A 53 5.58 -0.33 2.75
CA THR A 53 5.51 -0.28 1.29
C THR A 53 4.05 -0.13 0.87
N GLN A 54 3.76 0.85 0.01
CA GLN A 54 2.46 1.07 -0.60
C GLN A 54 2.54 0.93 -2.11
N PHE A 55 1.52 0.29 -2.69
CA PHE A 55 1.33 0.16 -4.12
C PHE A 55 0.11 0.97 -4.56
N GLN A 56 0.24 1.75 -5.62
CA GLN A 56 -0.88 2.42 -6.25
C GLN A 56 -1.47 1.50 -7.31
N GLY A 57 -2.71 1.05 -7.12
CA GLY A 57 -3.51 0.37 -8.11
C GLY A 57 -4.38 1.36 -8.89
N ILE A 58 -4.53 1.13 -10.19
CA ILE A 58 -5.54 1.78 -11.04
C ILE A 58 -6.60 0.75 -11.37
N LYS A 59 -7.87 1.05 -11.11
CA LYS A 59 -8.98 0.18 -11.47
C LYS A 59 -9.08 0.10 -12.99
N ASN A 60 -9.07 -1.12 -13.52
CA ASN A 60 -9.36 -1.36 -14.92
C ASN A 60 -10.87 -1.17 -15.11
N SER A 61 -11.24 0.01 -15.62
CA SER A 61 -12.61 0.34 -16.04
C SER A 61 -12.99 -0.39 -17.31
#